data_AF-A0A931NZ71-F1
#
_entry.id   AF-A0A931NZ71-F1
#
_cell.length_a   1.000
_cell.length_b   1.000
_cell.length_c   1.000
_cell.angle_alpha   90.00
_cell.angle_beta   90.00
_cell.angle_gamma   90.00
#
_symmetry.space_group_name_H-M   'P 1'
#
loop_
_entity.id
_entity.type
_entity.pdbx_description
1 polymer ?
#
loop_
_entity_poly.entity_id
_entity_poly.type
_entity_poly.pdbx_seq_one_letter_code
_entity_poly.pdbx_strand_id
1 'polypeptide(L)'
;MTDETIIEGGEIAEAIATETGEFDSVELQELADMDATVSEKPAEPNTMSFHVQMRGYTLGSLETVIIEAAAKQIRSAMPRDTEQRVQDTAIEMANAAIAAKLGPITGELFDQPIVSSRWEKKEPMTLREYIGLVGKDFLTTRVKRDGTPSTSRYDQSEPRINWIIADVLEKRFKDEITAAFVELKNHVRVQLDSTLNAVIDAERKRLAEALGFDLKKSR
;
A
#
# COMPACT_ATOMS: atom_id res chain seq x y z
N MET A 1 3.60 -50.56 -8.56
CA MET A 1 4.21 -50.42 -9.89
C MET A 1 3.19 -49.70 -10.75
N THR A 2 3.53 -48.47 -11.19
CA THR A 2 3.07 -47.74 -12.41
C THR A 2 1.57 -47.71 -12.71
N ASP A 3 0.91 -46.60 -13.08
CA ASP A 3 1.37 -45.45 -13.86
C ASP A 3 0.33 -44.31 -13.77
N GLU A 4 0.78 -43.10 -14.04
CA GLU A 4 0.01 -41.87 -14.26
C GLU A 4 -1.02 -42.08 -15.41
N THR A 5 -2.18 -41.42 -15.47
CA THR A 5 -2.27 -40.04 -15.97
C THR A 5 -3.67 -39.45 -15.75
N ILE A 6 -3.69 -38.18 -15.33
CA ILE A 6 -4.86 -37.39 -14.96
C ILE A 6 -5.31 -36.54 -16.17
N ILE A 7 -6.58 -36.73 -16.55
CA ILE A 7 -7.66 -35.81 -16.96
C ILE A 7 -7.31 -34.44 -17.59
N GLU A 8 -8.10 -34.09 -18.62
CA GLU A 8 -8.84 -32.81 -18.80
C GLU A 8 -8.47 -31.95 -20.03
N GLY A 9 -9.50 -31.50 -20.77
CA GLY A 9 -9.35 -30.50 -21.83
C GLY A 9 -10.35 -30.63 -22.98
N GLY A 10 -11.64 -30.41 -22.73
CA GLY A 10 -12.64 -30.24 -23.78
C GLY A 10 -12.75 -28.77 -24.18
N GLU A 11 -12.36 -28.44 -25.41
CA GLU A 11 -12.51 -27.10 -25.99
C GLU A 11 -13.80 -26.97 -26.84
N ILE A 12 -14.62 -26.02 -26.41
CA ILE A 12 -15.21 -24.89 -27.17
C ILE A 12 -15.97 -25.16 -28.48
N ALA A 13 -17.29 -24.97 -28.35
CA ALA A 13 -18.26 -24.34 -29.24
C ALA A 13 -17.84 -23.83 -30.64
N GLU A 14 -18.67 -24.15 -31.64
CA GLU A 14 -19.08 -23.17 -32.65
C GLU A 14 -20.54 -23.44 -33.09
N ALA A 15 -21.42 -22.49 -32.80
CA ALA A 15 -22.81 -22.47 -33.24
C ALA A 15 -22.98 -21.39 -34.30
N ILE A 16 -23.24 -21.85 -35.52
CA ILE A 16 -24.27 -21.38 -36.48
C ILE A 16 -24.49 -19.86 -36.56
N ALA A 17 -23.92 -19.34 -37.66
CA ALA A 17 -24.30 -18.18 -38.45
C ALA A 17 -25.76 -17.71 -38.32
N THR A 18 -25.93 -16.41 -38.11
CA THR A 18 -27.15 -15.69 -38.48
C THR A 18 -26.83 -14.76 -39.64
N GLU A 19 -27.57 -14.93 -40.73
CA GLU A 19 -27.57 -14.13 -41.95
C GLU A 19 -27.95 -12.66 -41.67
N THR A 20 -27.22 -11.73 -42.26
CA THR A 20 -27.76 -10.64 -43.10
C THR A 20 -26.60 -9.87 -43.71
N GLY A 21 -26.61 -9.77 -45.04
CA GLY A 21 -25.45 -9.38 -45.83
C GLY A 21 -25.14 -7.88 -45.82
N GLU A 22 -23.86 -7.61 -45.60
CA GLU A 22 -23.12 -6.47 -46.15
C GLU A 22 -21.77 -7.04 -46.60
N PHE A 23 -21.70 -7.53 -47.84
CA PHE A 23 -20.41 -7.72 -48.51
C PHE A 23 -19.88 -6.33 -48.84
N ASP A 24 -19.29 -5.66 -47.85
CA ASP A 24 -18.88 -4.27 -48.01
C ASP A 24 -17.43 -4.05 -47.61
N SER A 25 -16.67 -3.63 -48.62
CA SER A 25 -15.38 -2.94 -48.57
C SER A 25 -14.11 -3.65 -48.06
N VAL A 26 -14.16 -4.59 -47.10
CA VAL A 26 -12.91 -5.08 -46.47
C VAL A 26 -12.16 -6.12 -47.33
N GLU A 27 -12.84 -7.16 -47.84
CA GLU A 27 -12.19 -8.20 -48.68
C GLU A 27 -11.71 -7.68 -50.04
N LEU A 28 -12.37 -6.65 -50.59
CA LEU A 28 -11.95 -5.98 -51.82
C LEU A 28 -10.75 -5.04 -51.61
N GLN A 29 -10.58 -4.52 -50.40
CA GLN A 29 -9.42 -3.71 -50.03
C GLN A 29 -8.17 -4.58 -49.79
N GLU A 30 -8.34 -5.82 -49.31
CA GLU A 30 -7.26 -6.81 -49.22
C GLU A 30 -6.74 -7.28 -50.59
N LEU A 31 -7.57 -7.27 -51.64
CA LEU A 31 -7.14 -7.52 -53.02
C LEU A 31 -6.48 -6.30 -53.68
N ALA A 32 -6.83 -5.08 -53.25
CA ALA A 32 -6.24 -3.84 -53.76
C ALA A 32 -4.82 -3.58 -53.18
N ASP A 33 -4.51 -4.15 -52.01
CA ASP A 33 -3.19 -4.01 -51.37
C ASP A 33 -2.12 -4.94 -51.98
N MET A 34 -2.49 -5.78 -52.96
CA MET A 34 -1.56 -6.60 -53.74
C MET A 34 -0.82 -5.82 -54.86
N ASP A 35 -1.16 -4.55 -55.13
CA ASP A 35 -0.65 -3.81 -56.30
C ASP A 35 0.44 -2.77 -55.98
N ALA A 36 1.04 -2.82 -54.78
CA ALA A 36 2.14 -1.91 -54.39
C ALA A 36 3.52 -2.59 -54.44
N THR A 37 3.90 -3.17 -55.58
CA THR A 37 5.31 -3.44 -55.91
C THR A 37 5.72 -2.67 -57.16
N VAL A 38 5.73 -1.34 -57.08
CA VAL A 38 6.46 -0.51 -58.04
C VAL A 38 7.32 0.46 -57.25
N SER A 39 8.55 0.05 -56.95
CA SER A 39 9.57 0.97 -56.44
C SER A 39 10.10 1.78 -57.61
N GLU A 40 9.76 3.07 -57.70
CA GLU A 40 10.21 4.01 -58.75
C GLU A 40 11.69 4.45 -58.60
N LYS A 41 12.52 3.72 -57.85
CA LYS A 41 13.96 4.03 -57.72
C LYS A 41 14.84 2.82 -57.99
N PRO A 42 15.83 2.93 -58.90
CA PRO A 42 16.74 1.82 -59.18
C PRO A 42 17.59 1.50 -57.94
N ALA A 43 17.58 0.23 -57.52
CA ALA A 43 18.33 -0.26 -56.38
C ALA A 43 19.85 -0.15 -56.60
N GLU A 44 20.59 0.34 -55.61
CA GLU A 44 22.06 0.33 -55.60
C GLU A 44 22.57 -1.12 -55.53
N PRO A 45 23.69 -1.46 -56.22
CA PRO A 45 24.04 -2.84 -56.57
C PRO A 45 24.52 -3.73 -55.41
N ASN A 46 24.35 -3.35 -54.14
CA ASN A 46 24.81 -4.16 -52.99
C ASN A 46 23.96 -4.07 -51.71
N THR A 47 22.70 -3.62 -51.77
CA THR A 47 21.80 -3.65 -50.61
C THR A 47 20.62 -4.55 -50.88
N MET A 48 20.54 -5.68 -50.16
CA MET A 48 19.40 -6.59 -50.21
C MET A 48 18.30 -6.03 -49.29
N SER A 49 17.29 -5.38 -49.87
CA SER A 49 16.14 -4.87 -49.12
C SER A 49 15.05 -5.93 -49.05
N PHE A 50 14.75 -6.44 -47.85
CA PHE A 50 13.64 -7.34 -47.60
C PHE A 50 12.38 -6.52 -47.30
N HIS A 51 11.33 -6.70 -48.09
CA HIS A 51 10.02 -6.11 -47.81
C HIS A 51 9.14 -7.23 -47.27
N VAL A 52 8.87 -7.19 -45.96
CA VAL A 52 8.02 -8.17 -45.30
C VAL A 52 6.60 -7.61 -45.27
N GLN A 53 5.75 -8.06 -46.19
CA GLN A 53 4.32 -7.82 -46.11
C GLN A 53 3.73 -8.78 -45.07
N MET A 54 3.34 -8.23 -43.92
CA MET A 54 2.65 -8.98 -42.88
C MET A 54 1.14 -8.98 -43.17
N ARG A 55 0.47 -10.12 -43.02
CA ARG A 55 -1.00 -10.20 -43.13
C ARG A 55 -1.65 -9.52 -41.93
N GLY A 56 -2.84 -8.96 -42.08
CA GLY A 56 -3.50 -8.14 -41.05
C GLY A 56 -3.57 -8.79 -39.65
N TYR A 57 -3.82 -10.09 -39.57
CA TYR A 57 -3.86 -10.82 -38.28
C TYR A 57 -2.49 -10.92 -37.59
N THR A 58 -1.39 -10.99 -38.36
CA THR A 58 -0.02 -10.95 -37.81
C THR A 58 0.38 -9.55 -37.37
N LEU A 59 -0.17 -8.51 -38.00
CA LEU A 59 0.02 -7.12 -37.57
C LEU A 59 -0.67 -6.88 -36.22
N GLY A 60 -1.93 -7.27 -36.06
CA GLY A 60 -2.65 -7.12 -34.79
C GLY A 60 -2.02 -7.90 -33.63
N SER A 61 -1.48 -9.10 -33.90
CA SER A 61 -0.72 -9.88 -32.91
C SER A 61 0.57 -9.16 -32.50
N LEU A 62 1.31 -8.60 -33.46
CA LEU A 62 2.53 -7.85 -33.20
C LEU A 62 2.26 -6.53 -32.46
N GLU A 63 1.18 -5.82 -32.80
CA GLU A 63 0.73 -4.64 -32.06
C GLU A 63 0.40 -4.96 -30.60
N THR A 64 -0.30 -6.07 -30.35
CA THR A 64 -0.62 -6.53 -28.99
C THR A 64 0.66 -6.80 -28.19
N VAL A 65 1.63 -7.49 -28.79
CA VAL A 65 2.93 -7.77 -28.15
C VAL A 65 3.73 -6.48 -27.88
N ILE A 66 3.68 -5.51 -28.80
CA ILE A 66 4.34 -4.21 -28.61
C ILE A 66 3.67 -3.42 -27.49
N ILE A 67 2.35 -3.40 -27.42
CA ILE A 67 1.59 -2.72 -26.36
C ILE A 67 1.90 -3.36 -25.00
N GLU A 68 1.94 -4.69 -24.91
CA GLU A 68 2.32 -5.40 -23.69
C GLU A 68 3.77 -5.13 -23.28
N ALA A 69 4.70 -5.11 -24.23
CA ALA A 69 6.12 -4.81 -23.97
C ALA A 69 6.30 -3.36 -23.50
N ALA A 70 5.62 -2.41 -24.14
CA ALA A 70 5.61 -1.00 -23.75
C ALA A 70 5.02 -0.82 -22.34
N ALA A 71 3.91 -1.49 -22.03
CA ALA A 71 3.30 -1.48 -20.70
C ALA A 71 4.25 -2.06 -19.63
N LYS A 72 4.95 -3.16 -19.94
CA LYS A 72 5.96 -3.75 -19.03
C LYS A 72 7.15 -2.81 -18.80
N GLN A 73 7.60 -2.09 -19.83
CA GLN A 73 8.71 -1.16 -19.73
C GLN A 73 8.33 0.13 -18.98
N ILE A 74 7.10 0.61 -19.13
CA ILE A 74 6.55 1.71 -18.34
C ILE A 74 6.40 1.27 -16.87
N ARG A 75 5.94 0.04 -16.62
CA ARG A 75 5.84 -0.52 -15.27
C ARG A 75 7.21 -0.71 -14.61
N SER A 76 8.23 -1.13 -15.34
CA SER A 76 9.58 -1.32 -14.79
C SER A 76 10.32 0.00 -14.52
N ALA A 77 9.97 1.07 -15.24
CA ALA A 77 10.47 2.43 -15.00
C ALA A 77 9.79 3.14 -13.82
N MET A 78 8.66 2.62 -13.33
CA MET A 78 7.98 3.20 -12.17
C MET A 78 8.65 2.78 -10.85
N PRO A 79 8.75 3.70 -9.87
CA PRO A 79 9.14 3.35 -8.51
C PRO A 79 8.28 2.21 -7.94
N ARG A 80 8.87 1.31 -7.15
CA ARG A 80 8.16 0.17 -6.52
C ARG A 80 6.92 0.57 -5.71
N ASP A 81 6.84 1.84 -5.27
CA ASP A 81 5.77 2.35 -4.42
C ASP A 81 4.61 3.03 -5.20
N THR A 82 4.67 3.14 -6.54
CA THR A 82 3.59 3.83 -7.29
C THR A 82 2.27 3.11 -7.22
N GLU A 83 2.27 1.78 -7.25
CA GLU A 83 1.07 0.95 -7.13
C GLU A 83 0.38 1.19 -5.77
N GLN A 84 1.15 1.20 -4.69
CA GLN A 84 0.64 1.49 -3.36
C GLN A 84 0.13 2.93 -3.25
N ARG A 85 0.84 3.92 -3.81
CA ARG A 85 0.39 5.33 -3.82
C ARG A 85 -0.88 5.54 -4.64
N VAL A 86 -1.06 4.82 -5.74
CA VAL A 86 -2.31 4.86 -6.53
C VAL A 86 -3.45 4.22 -5.74
N GLN A 87 -3.19 3.11 -5.04
CA GLN A 87 -4.20 2.50 -4.16
C GLN A 87 -4.57 3.44 -3.01
N ASP A 88 -3.60 4.05 -2.34
CA ASP A 88 -3.83 4.98 -1.23
C ASP A 88 -4.66 6.19 -1.69
N THR A 89 -4.28 6.80 -2.82
CA THR A 89 -5.03 7.94 -3.38
C THR A 89 -6.44 7.55 -3.84
N ALA A 90 -6.62 6.36 -4.42
CA ALA A 90 -7.95 5.86 -4.78
C ALA A 90 -8.82 5.62 -3.54
N ILE A 91 -8.25 5.06 -2.47
CA ILE A 91 -8.92 4.87 -1.18
C ILE A 91 -9.31 6.22 -0.58
N GLU A 92 -8.42 7.20 -0.58
CA GLU A 92 -8.70 8.55 -0.10
C GLU A 92 -9.85 9.21 -0.88
N MET A 93 -9.81 9.14 -2.22
CA MET A 93 -10.88 9.67 -3.07
C MET A 93 -12.22 8.97 -2.83
N ALA A 94 -12.21 7.64 -2.71
CA ALA A 94 -13.40 6.85 -2.41
C ALA A 94 -13.97 7.22 -1.03
N ASN A 95 -13.13 7.31 0.00
CA ASN A 95 -13.52 7.70 1.35
C ASN A 95 -14.08 9.12 1.38
N ALA A 96 -13.49 10.07 0.66
CA ALA A 96 -13.99 11.44 0.56
C ALA A 96 -15.39 11.48 -0.09
N ALA A 97 -15.59 10.72 -1.18
CA ALA A 97 -16.88 10.62 -1.84
C ALA A 97 -17.95 9.98 -0.95
N ILE A 98 -17.60 8.90 -0.25
CA ILE A 98 -18.46 8.21 0.71
C ILE A 98 -18.81 9.15 1.87
N ALA A 99 -17.84 9.85 2.45
CA ALA A 99 -18.06 10.79 3.54
C ALA A 99 -18.98 11.95 3.12
N ALA A 100 -18.82 12.48 1.91
CA ALA A 100 -19.69 13.53 1.39
C ALA A 100 -21.15 13.08 1.23
N LYS A 101 -21.38 11.81 0.88
CA LYS A 101 -22.73 11.23 0.73
C LYS A 101 -23.35 10.79 2.05
N LEU A 102 -22.56 10.19 2.94
CA LEU A 102 -23.02 9.72 4.24
C LEU A 102 -23.17 10.86 5.27
N GLY A 103 -22.43 11.96 5.13
CA GLY A 103 -22.51 13.12 6.03
C GLY A 103 -23.94 13.63 6.27
N PRO A 104 -24.73 13.96 5.24
CA PRO A 104 -26.10 14.44 5.44
C PRO A 104 -27.03 13.36 6.01
N ILE A 105 -26.94 12.12 5.50
CA ILE A 105 -27.78 10.99 5.95
C ILE A 105 -27.53 10.70 7.44
N THR A 106 -26.26 10.71 7.85
CA THR A 106 -25.89 10.48 9.25
C THR A 106 -26.32 11.64 10.13
N GLY A 107 -26.20 12.88 9.67
CA GLY A 107 -26.73 14.06 10.37
C GLY A 107 -28.23 13.93 10.68
N GLU A 108 -29.03 13.63 9.66
CA GLU A 108 -30.47 13.39 9.81
C GLU A 108 -30.77 12.24 10.77
N LEU A 109 -30.04 11.12 10.69
CA LEU A 109 -30.22 9.99 11.58
C LEU A 109 -29.88 10.34 13.04
N PHE A 110 -28.85 11.15 13.26
CA PHE A 110 -28.43 11.54 14.62
C PHE A 110 -29.42 12.48 15.30
N ASP A 111 -30.16 13.26 14.51
CA ASP A 111 -31.13 14.24 15.00
C ASP A 111 -32.55 13.65 15.14
N GLN A 112 -32.76 12.39 14.75
CA GLN A 112 -34.03 11.70 15.00
C GLN A 112 -34.27 11.51 16.50
N PRO A 113 -35.47 11.87 17.00
CA PRO A 113 -35.80 11.71 18.40
C PRO A 113 -36.00 10.23 18.73
N ILE A 114 -35.24 9.76 19.72
CA ILE A 114 -35.38 8.43 20.31
C ILE A 114 -35.84 8.56 21.76
N VAL A 115 -36.59 7.56 22.21
CA VAL A 115 -36.97 7.43 23.61
C VAL A 115 -36.18 6.26 24.18
N SER A 116 -35.23 6.55 25.06
CA SER A 116 -34.43 5.49 25.67
C SER A 116 -35.19 4.84 26.84
N SER A 117 -34.96 3.54 27.04
CA SER A 117 -35.47 2.80 28.21
C SER A 117 -34.50 2.79 29.40
N ARG A 118 -33.37 3.49 29.30
CA ARG A 118 -32.24 3.36 30.24
C ARG A 118 -32.40 4.21 31.51
N TRP A 119 -33.06 5.35 31.41
CA TRP A 119 -33.29 6.26 32.54
C TRP A 119 -34.78 6.27 32.92
N GLU A 120 -35.08 6.57 34.19
CA GLU A 120 -36.46 6.57 34.73
C GLU A 120 -37.36 7.61 34.06
N LYS A 121 -36.78 8.73 33.63
CA LYS A 121 -37.47 9.75 32.82
C LYS A 121 -37.26 9.45 31.33
N LYS A 122 -38.35 9.08 30.66
CA LYS A 122 -38.40 8.81 29.22
C LYS A 122 -38.58 10.09 28.42
N GLU A 123 -37.62 11.00 28.55
CA GLU A 123 -37.60 12.22 27.75
C GLU A 123 -37.14 11.89 26.32
N PRO A 124 -37.86 12.35 25.28
CA PRO A 124 -37.39 12.20 23.90
C PRO A 124 -36.11 13.01 23.73
N MET A 125 -35.05 12.34 23.26
CA MET A 125 -33.73 12.94 23.04
C MET A 125 -33.22 12.52 21.66
N THR A 126 -32.37 13.34 21.05
CA THR A 126 -31.72 12.97 19.79
C THR A 126 -30.73 11.82 20.00
N LEU A 127 -30.43 11.04 18.96
CA LEU A 127 -29.40 9.99 19.03
C LEU A 127 -28.04 10.58 19.43
N ARG A 128 -27.74 11.81 19.00
CA ARG A 128 -26.54 12.57 19.39
C ARG A 128 -26.48 12.81 20.91
N GLU A 129 -27.56 13.31 21.48
CA GLU A 129 -27.66 13.55 22.92
C GLU A 129 -27.58 12.24 23.71
N TYR A 130 -28.24 11.18 23.21
CA TYR A 130 -28.17 9.85 23.79
C TYR A 130 -26.73 9.33 23.85
N ILE A 131 -25.99 9.39 22.74
CA ILE A 131 -24.58 8.97 22.69
C ILE A 131 -23.72 9.83 23.63
N GLY A 132 -23.97 11.14 23.67
CA GLY A 132 -23.27 12.05 24.59
C GLY A 132 -23.50 11.68 26.06
N LEU A 133 -24.75 11.41 26.45
CA LEU A 133 -25.13 10.97 27.80
C LEU A 133 -24.53 9.61 28.15
N VAL A 134 -24.65 8.63 27.25
CA VAL A 134 -24.05 7.30 27.45
C VAL A 134 -22.53 7.38 27.54
N GLY A 135 -21.89 8.21 26.71
CA GLY A 135 -20.46 8.46 26.74
C GLY A 135 -20.02 9.10 28.05
N LYS A 136 -20.76 10.12 28.52
CA LYS A 136 -20.52 10.74 29.82
C LYS A 136 -20.66 9.74 30.97
N ASP A 137 -21.73 8.95 30.99
CA ASP A 137 -21.95 7.91 32.01
C ASP A 137 -20.82 6.88 32.00
N PHE A 138 -20.40 6.45 30.81
CA PHE A 138 -19.28 5.51 30.64
C PHE A 138 -17.96 6.08 31.19
N LEU A 139 -17.64 7.33 30.87
CA LEU A 139 -16.40 8.01 31.27
C LEU A 139 -16.38 8.38 32.76
N THR A 140 -17.54 8.66 33.34
CA THR A 140 -17.69 9.01 34.77
C THR A 140 -17.85 7.80 35.67
N THR A 141 -18.16 6.63 35.10
CA THR A 141 -18.18 5.36 35.84
C THR A 141 -16.84 5.17 36.54
N ARG A 142 -16.88 4.91 37.85
CA ARG A 142 -15.68 4.63 38.63
C ARG A 142 -15.14 3.25 38.27
N VAL A 143 -13.84 3.15 38.10
CA VAL A 143 -13.15 1.91 37.76
C VAL A 143 -12.08 1.57 38.79
N LYS A 144 -11.75 0.28 38.88
CA LYS A 144 -10.59 -0.20 39.62
C LYS A 144 -9.32 -0.03 38.78
N ARG A 145 -8.16 -0.36 39.35
CA ARG A 145 -6.86 -0.31 38.66
C ARG A 145 -6.79 -1.17 37.39
N ASP A 146 -7.64 -2.19 37.28
CA ASP A 146 -7.76 -3.08 36.11
C ASP A 146 -8.74 -2.56 35.05
N GLY A 147 -9.34 -1.38 35.23
CA GLY A 147 -10.33 -0.79 34.33
C GLY A 147 -11.76 -1.34 34.46
N THR A 148 -11.98 -2.32 35.35
CA THR A 148 -13.32 -2.87 35.59
C THR A 148 -14.19 -1.89 36.37
N PRO A 149 -15.52 -1.82 36.08
CA PRO A 149 -16.43 -0.97 36.84
C PRO A 149 -16.40 -1.33 38.34
N SER A 150 -16.31 -0.32 39.19
CA SER A 150 -16.43 -0.47 40.64
C SER A 150 -17.74 0.13 41.13
N THR A 151 -18.49 -0.64 41.90
CA THR A 151 -19.65 -0.16 42.67
C THR A 151 -19.26 0.30 44.08
N SER A 152 -18.02 0.04 44.50
CA SER A 152 -17.54 0.36 45.84
C SER A 152 -17.20 1.85 45.96
N ARG A 153 -17.82 2.52 46.94
CA ARG A 153 -17.49 3.91 47.31
C ARG A 153 -16.15 4.04 48.06
N TYR A 154 -15.70 2.95 48.69
CA TYR A 154 -14.55 2.92 49.60
C TYR A 154 -13.25 2.44 48.93
N ASP A 155 -13.35 1.78 47.77
CA ASP A 155 -12.16 1.49 46.97
C ASP A 155 -11.61 2.78 46.37
N GLN A 156 -10.28 2.85 46.27
CA GLN A 156 -9.49 3.85 45.53
C GLN A 156 -9.83 3.78 44.02
N SER A 157 -11.07 4.11 43.71
CA SER A 157 -11.65 4.01 42.38
C SER A 157 -11.73 5.41 41.79
N GLU A 158 -11.01 5.58 40.70
CA GLU A 158 -11.00 6.83 39.94
C GLU A 158 -12.04 6.79 38.82
N PRO A 159 -12.48 7.94 38.31
CA PRO A 159 -13.29 7.98 37.10
C PRO A 159 -12.57 7.28 35.95
N ARG A 160 -13.29 6.52 35.12
CA ARG A 160 -12.74 5.80 33.97
C ARG A 160 -11.91 6.70 33.06
N ILE A 161 -12.32 7.95 32.86
CA ILE A 161 -11.56 8.90 32.05
C ILE A 161 -10.13 9.11 32.57
N ASN A 162 -9.94 9.21 33.88
CA ASN A 162 -8.61 9.38 34.47
C ASN A 162 -7.76 8.14 34.29
N TRP A 163 -8.35 6.96 34.49
CA TRP A 163 -7.68 5.68 34.26
C TRP A 163 -7.25 5.51 32.81
N ILE A 164 -8.12 5.82 31.83
CA ILE A 164 -7.78 5.75 30.40
C ILE A 164 -6.63 6.71 30.08
N ILE A 165 -6.70 7.95 30.59
CA ILE A 165 -5.65 8.94 30.36
C ILE A 165 -4.33 8.45 30.95
N ALA A 166 -4.33 7.94 32.18
CA ALA A 166 -3.15 7.41 32.84
C ALA A 166 -2.55 6.22 32.08
N ASP A 167 -3.36 5.24 31.68
CA ASP A 167 -2.91 4.06 30.92
C ASP A 167 -2.31 4.45 29.56
N VAL A 168 -2.95 5.37 28.83
CA VAL A 168 -2.44 5.83 27.54
C VAL A 168 -1.15 6.64 27.70
N LEU A 169 -1.10 7.54 28.68
CA LEU A 169 0.10 8.33 28.98
C LEU A 169 1.25 7.43 29.43
N GLU A 170 1.00 6.45 30.29
CA GLU A 170 2.02 5.51 30.76
C GLU A 170 2.59 4.70 29.60
N LYS A 171 1.74 4.18 28.71
CA LYS A 171 2.19 3.46 27.51
C LYS A 171 3.04 4.34 26.60
N ARG A 172 2.56 5.54 26.25
CA ARG A 172 3.28 6.47 25.37
C ARG A 172 4.60 6.90 25.99
N PHE A 173 4.60 7.28 27.25
CA PHE A 173 5.78 7.69 27.98
C PHE A 173 6.81 6.55 28.10
N LYS A 174 6.35 5.33 28.35
CA LYS A 174 7.21 4.14 28.37
C LYS A 174 7.88 3.90 27.01
N ASP A 175 7.11 4.00 25.92
CA ASP A 175 7.64 3.82 24.56
C ASP A 175 8.67 4.90 24.23
N GLU A 176 8.38 6.17 24.54
CA GLU A 176 9.29 7.29 24.32
C GLU A 176 10.57 7.18 25.16
N ILE A 177 10.48 6.83 26.44
CA ILE A 177 11.66 6.58 27.28
C ILE A 177 12.48 5.43 26.73
N THR A 178 11.83 4.36 26.30
CA THR A 178 12.53 3.19 25.75
C THR A 178 13.29 3.56 24.49
N ALA A 179 12.66 4.34 23.59
CA ALA A 179 13.31 4.86 22.40
C ALA A 179 14.51 5.77 22.74
N ALA A 180 14.31 6.74 23.64
CA ALA A 180 15.36 7.65 24.08
C ALA A 180 16.54 6.91 24.76
N PHE A 181 16.25 5.86 25.54
CA PHE A 181 17.27 5.05 26.18
C PHE A 181 18.09 4.23 25.17
N VAL A 182 17.43 3.69 24.13
CA VAL A 182 18.12 3.00 23.03
C VAL A 182 19.03 3.96 22.27
N GLU A 183 18.56 5.17 21.98
CA GLU A 183 19.35 6.22 21.34
C GLU A 183 20.57 6.60 22.20
N LEU A 184 20.36 6.87 23.49
CA LEU A 184 21.44 7.19 24.43
C LEU A 184 22.48 6.06 24.52
N LYS A 185 22.02 4.81 24.60
CA LYS A 185 22.90 3.62 24.62
C LYS A 185 23.77 3.55 23.37
N ASN A 186 23.20 3.82 22.20
CA ASN A 186 23.95 3.82 20.94
C ASN A 186 24.95 4.96 20.91
N HIS A 187 24.57 6.16 21.35
CA HIS A 187 25.47 7.30 21.44
C HIS A 187 26.66 7.03 22.38
N VAL A 188 26.40 6.48 23.57
CA VAL A 188 27.46 6.11 24.54
C VAL A 188 28.38 5.04 23.97
N ARG A 189 27.86 4.04 23.24
CA ARG A 189 28.71 3.03 22.57
C ARG A 189 29.63 3.65 21.53
N VAL A 190 29.07 4.50 20.65
CA VAL A 190 29.86 5.18 19.61
C VAL A 190 30.95 6.06 20.25
N GLN A 191 30.62 6.80 21.32
CA GLN A 191 31.61 7.57 22.06
C GLN A 191 32.68 6.69 22.69
N LEU A 192 32.30 5.60 23.37
CA LEU A 192 33.24 4.69 24.00
C LEU A 192 34.19 4.07 22.97
N ASP A 193 33.65 3.57 21.86
CA ASP A 193 34.44 2.98 20.77
C ASP A 193 35.40 4.02 20.18
N SER A 194 34.97 5.27 20.01
CA SER A 194 35.84 6.35 19.55
C SER A 194 36.98 6.64 20.53
N THR A 195 36.70 6.65 21.85
CA THR A 195 37.73 6.89 22.87
C THR A 195 38.70 5.72 23.00
N LEU A 196 38.19 4.48 22.94
CA LEU A 196 39.02 3.27 22.96
C LEU A 196 39.93 3.21 21.75
N ASN A 197 39.40 3.49 20.56
CA ASN A 197 40.22 3.53 19.34
C ASN A 197 41.29 4.61 19.41
N ALA A 198 40.97 5.81 19.92
CA ALA A 198 41.95 6.87 20.10
C ALA A 198 43.06 6.49 21.10
N VAL A 199 42.73 5.82 22.20
CA VAL A 199 43.71 5.33 23.18
C VAL A 199 44.56 4.21 22.60
N ILE A 200 43.96 3.26 21.90
CA ILE A 200 44.67 2.17 21.23
C ILE A 200 45.63 2.73 20.19
N ASP A 201 45.21 3.70 19.38
CA ASP A 201 46.05 4.32 18.37
C ASP A 201 47.21 5.13 19.00
N ALA A 202 46.95 5.82 20.12
CA ALA A 202 47.99 6.53 20.87
C ALA A 202 49.05 5.55 21.44
N GLU A 203 48.62 4.45 22.06
CA GLU A 203 49.53 3.43 22.60
C GLU A 203 50.26 2.67 21.50
N ARG A 204 49.59 2.34 20.39
CA ARG A 204 50.23 1.75 19.20
C ARG A 204 51.35 2.65 18.69
N LYS A 205 51.09 3.95 18.57
CA LYS A 205 52.11 4.92 18.14
C LYS A 205 53.28 4.98 19.12
N ARG A 206 53.01 5.05 20.41
CA ARG A 206 54.05 5.04 21.47
C ARG A 206 54.92 3.79 21.43
N LEU A 207 54.31 2.61 21.26
CA LEU A 207 55.03 1.34 21.15
C LEU A 207 55.85 1.25 19.87
N ALA A 208 55.32 1.74 18.75
CA ALA A 208 56.03 1.79 17.48
C ALA A 208 57.27 2.68 17.54
N GLU A 209 57.15 3.86 18.15
CA GLU A 209 58.29 4.77 18.41
C GLU A 209 59.34 4.11 19.31
N ALA A 210 58.93 3.37 20.34
CA ALA A 210 59.84 2.67 21.24
C ALA A 210 60.56 1.47 20.59
N LEU A 211 59.90 0.80 19.64
CA LEU A 211 60.43 -0.38 18.94
C LEU A 211 61.16 -0.05 17.62
N GLY A 212 61.14 1.20 17.17
CA GLY A 212 61.80 1.64 15.94
C GLY A 212 61.14 1.13 14.65
N PHE A 213 59.87 0.72 14.71
CA PHE A 213 59.09 0.27 13.55
C PHE A 213 58.10 1.33 13.11
N ASP A 214 57.97 1.57 11.80
CA ASP A 214 56.96 2.48 11.25
C ASP A 214 55.64 1.71 11.03
N LEU A 215 54.59 2.09 11.74
CA LEU A 215 53.29 1.40 11.67
C LEU A 215 52.58 1.74 10.36
N LYS A 216 52.41 0.75 9.49
CA LYS A 216 51.48 0.85 8.35
C LYS A 216 50.04 0.98 8.87
N LYS A 217 49.35 2.06 8.50
CA LYS A 217 47.90 2.22 8.72
C LYS A 217 47.17 0.96 8.22
N SER A 218 46.54 0.20 9.11
CA SER A 218 45.58 -0.79 8.67
C SER A 218 44.31 -0.05 8.23
N ARG A 219 43.77 -0.47 7.08
CA ARG A 219 42.46 -0.04 6.59
C ARG A 219 41.36 -0.38 7.58
#